data_AF-A0A1V5CBP4-F1
#
_entry.id   AF-A0A1V5CBP4-F1
#
_cell.length_a   1.000
_cell.length_b   1.000
_cell.length_c   1.000
_cell.angle_alpha   90.00
_cell.angle_beta   90.00
_cell.angle_gamma   90.00
#
_symmetry.space_group_name_H-M   'P 1'
#
loop_
_entity.id
_entity.type
_entity.pdbx_description
1 polymer ?
#
loop_
_entity_poly.entity_id
_entity_poly.type
_entity_poly.pdbx_seq_one_letter_code
_entity_poly.pdbx_strand_id
1 'polypeptide(L)' 'MKFEEGLKKLEGIVKTLDEGKIPLDEALSLFTEGLSLTKDLSKRLDEIEKKVEILMKKEDGSLEKEPFLREEP' A
#
# COMPACT_ATOMS: atom_id res chain seq x y z
N MET A 1 -8.23 -8.11 -2.00
CA MET A 1 -7.04 -8.17 -2.87
C MET A 1 -5.80 -8.49 -2.03
N LYS A 2 -5.03 -9.50 -2.45
CA LYS A 2 -3.68 -9.77 -1.93
C LYS A 2 -2.68 -8.77 -2.53
N PHE A 3 -1.55 -8.54 -1.85
CA PHE A 3 -0.51 -7.61 -2.32
C PHE A 3 -0.01 -7.99 -3.72
N GLU A 4 0.36 -9.26 -3.92
CA GLU A 4 0.85 -9.77 -5.22
C GLU A 4 -0.17 -9.62 -6.36
N GLU A 5 -1.46 -9.82 -6.06
CA GLU A 5 -2.52 -9.60 -7.05
C GLU A 5 -2.61 -8.13 -7.46
N GLY A 6 -2.45 -7.21 -6.50
CA GLY A 6 -2.41 -5.77 -6.77
C GLY A 6 -1.19 -5.38 -7.57
N LEU A 7 -0.02 -5.88 -7.19
CA LEU A 7 1.22 -5.60 -7.92
C LEU A 7 1.14 -6.07 -9.38
N LYS A 8 0.67 -7.31 -9.61
CA LYS A 8 0.47 -7.84 -10.96
C LYS A 8 -0.52 -7.02 -11.79
N LYS A 9 -1.57 -6.50 -11.15
CA LYS A 9 -2.53 -5.61 -11.82
C LYS A 9 -1.90 -4.27 -12.18
N LEU A 10 -1.10 -3.68 -11.29
CA LEU A 10 -0.36 -2.43 -11.58
C LEU A 10 0.59 -2.62 -12.75
N GLU A 11 1.35 -3.72 -12.78
CA GLU A 11 2.24 -4.05 -13.90
C GLU A 11 1.49 -4.16 -15.22
N GLY A 12 0.30 -4.76 -15.22
CA GLY A 12 -0.58 -4.83 -16.38
C GLY A 12 -1.02 -3.44 -16.86
N ILE A 13 -1.45 -2.57 -15.94
CA ILE A 13 -1.84 -1.18 -16.23
C ILE A 13 -0.67 -0.42 -16.86
N VAL A 14 0.52 -0.47 -16.24
CA VAL A 14 1.73 0.21 -16.74
C VAL A 14 2.07 -0.28 -18.15
N LYS A 15 2.05 -1.60 -18.37
CA LYS A 15 2.33 -2.18 -19.68
C LYS A 15 1.33 -1.68 -20.74
N THR A 16 0.04 -1.68 -20.43
CA THR A 16 -0.98 -1.22 -21.38
C THR A 16 -0.83 0.28 -21.70
N LEU A 17 -0.50 1.11 -20.70
CA LEU A 17 -0.23 2.53 -20.91
C LEU A 17 1.03 2.76 -21.78
N ASP A 18 2.09 2.00 -21.54
CA ASP A 18 3.36 2.08 -22.29
C ASP A 18 3.21 1.64 -23.75
N GLU A 19 2.34 0.66 -24.02
CA GLU A 19 2.02 0.24 -25.39
C GLU A 19 1.35 1.35 -26.23
N GLY A 20 0.62 2.28 -25.58
CA GLY A 20 0.06 3.47 -26.24
C GLY A 20 -1.00 3.20 -27.30
N LYS A 21 -1.60 2.00 -27.34
CA LYS A 21 -2.57 1.57 -28.37
C LYS A 21 -4.03 1.81 -28.00
N ILE A 22 -4.29 2.44 -26.86
CA ILE A 22 -5.64 2.67 -26.33
C ILE A 22 -6.09 4.13 -26.52
N PRO A 23 -7.40 4.40 -26.57
CA PRO A 23 -7.92 5.76 -26.57
C PRO A 23 -7.51 6.55 -25.33
N LEU A 24 -7.45 7.88 -25.46
CA LEU A 24 -7.07 8.79 -24.38
C LEU A 24 -7.95 8.64 -23.13
N ASP A 25 -9.26 8.50 -23.30
CA ASP A 25 -10.19 8.35 -22.17
C ASP A 25 -9.93 7.05 -21.38
N GLU A 26 -9.58 5.98 -22.09
CA GLU A 26 -9.21 4.70 -21.47
C GLU A 26 -7.86 4.81 -20.77
N ALA A 27 -6.89 5.50 -21.37
CA ALA A 27 -5.59 5.77 -20.75
C ALA A 27 -5.74 6.58 -19.45
N LEU A 28 -6.61 7.59 -19.44
CA LEU A 28 -6.91 8.39 -18.25
C LEU A 28 -7.56 7.54 -17.14
N SER A 29 -8.47 6.63 -17.52
CA SER A 29 -9.11 5.72 -16.57
C SER A 29 -8.08 4.77 -15.94
N LEU A 30 -7.26 4.11 -16.76
CA LEU A 30 -6.20 3.21 -16.31
C LEU A 30 -5.15 3.92 -15.46
N PHE A 31 -4.78 5.16 -15.82
CA PHE A 31 -3.86 5.97 -15.03
C PHE A 31 -4.42 6.25 -13.63
N THR A 32 -5.69 6.67 -13.55
CA THR A 32 -6.36 6.95 -12.27
C THR A 32 -6.47 5.69 -11.42
N GLU A 33 -6.79 4.56 -12.04
CA GLU A 33 -6.80 3.25 -11.38
C GLU A 33 -5.41 2.88 -10.85
N GLY A 34 -4.37 3.05 -11.67
CA GLY A 34 -2.99 2.80 -11.28
C GLY A 34 -2.54 3.63 -10.08
N LEU A 35 -2.94 4.91 -10.02
CA LEU A 35 -2.67 5.78 -8.87
C LEU A 35 -3.35 5.28 -7.59
N SER A 36 -4.62 4.88 -7.67
CA SER A 36 -5.34 4.32 -6.53
C SER A 36 -4.68 3.04 -6.05
N LEU A 37 -4.32 2.15 -6.98
CA LEU A 37 -3.71 0.87 -6.66
C LEU A 37 -2.33 1.05 -6.01
N THR A 38 -1.52 1.98 -6.53
CA THR A 38 -0.22 2.32 -5.96
C THR A 38 -0.36 2.79 -4.52
N LYS A 39 -1.31 3.70 -4.26
CA LYS A 39 -1.56 4.22 -2.90
C LYS A 39 -1.96 3.11 -1.93
N ASP A 40 -2.81 2.18 -2.36
CA ASP A 40 -3.26 1.06 -1.55
C ASP A 40 -2.13 0.06 -1.24
N LEU A 41 -1.26 -0.21 -2.21
CA LEU A 41 -0.10 -1.08 -2.04
C LEU A 41 0.92 -0.47 -1.09
N SER A 42 1.25 0.82 -1.25
CA SER A 42 2.14 1.55 -0.33
C SER A 42 1.61 1.51 1.10
N LYS A 43 0.32 1.81 1.30
CA LYS A 43 -0.28 1.78 2.63
C LYS A 43 -0.16 0.42 3.31
N ARG A 44 -0.31 -0.68 2.56
CA ARG A 44 -0.15 -2.03 3.09
C ARG A 44 1.29 -2.33 3.49
N LEU A 45 2.27 -1.85 2.73
CA LEU A 45 3.69 -1.98 3.10
C LEU A 45 3.97 -1.21 4.39
N ASP A 46 3.52 0.03 4.49
CA ASP A 46 3.69 0.85 5.71
C ASP A 46 3.09 0.18 6.95
N GLU A 47 1.92 -0.47 6.81
CA GLU A 47 1.29 -1.21 7.90
C GLU A 47 2.08 -2.45 8.33
N ILE A 48 2.75 -3.12 7.39
CA ILE A 48 3.61 -4.27 7.68
C ILE A 48 4.90 -3.81 8.34
N GLU A 49 5.54 -2.77 7.82
CA GLU A 49 6.77 -2.19 8.38
C GLU A 49 6.58 -1.79 9.85
N LYS A 50 5.50 -1.06 10.16
CA LYS A 50 5.18 -0.68 11.55
C LYS A 50 5.00 -1.89 12.47
N LYS A 51 4.38 -2.96 11.98
CA LYS A 51 4.22 -4.19 12.78
C LYS A 51 5.56 -4.86 13.04
N VAL A 52 6.45 -4.89 12.04
CA VAL A 52 7.81 -5.42 12.19
C VAL A 52 8.61 -4.58 13.19
N GLU A 53 8.58 -3.25 13.09
CA GLU A 53 9.24 -2.36 14.06
C GLU A 53 8.78 -2.59 15.50
N ILE A 54 7.47 -2.75 15.72
CA ILE A 54 6.91 -3.05 17.05
C ILE A 54 7.39 -4.41 17.56
N LEU A 55 7.55 -5.41 16.69
CA LEU A 55 8.05 -6.73 17.08
C LEU A 55 9.55 -6.71 17.39
N MET A 56 10.35 -5.99 16.60
CA MET A 56 11.79 -5.86 16.84
C MET A 56 12.08 -5.11 18.15
N LYS A 57 11.34 -4.02 18.43
CA LYS A 57 11.42 -3.31 19.72
C LYS A 57 11.06 -4.19 20.93
N LYS A 58 10.29 -5.26 20.74
CA LYS A 58 9.98 -6.22 21.82
C LYS A 58 11.11 -7.22 22.05
N GLU A 59 11.88 -7.58 21.02
CA GLU A 59 12.97 -8.56 21.11
C GLU A 59 14.29 -7.95 21.62
N ASP A 60 14.50 -6.63 21.50
CA ASP A 60 15.67 -5.95 22.10
C ASP A 60 15.56 -5.68 23.61
N GLY A 61 14.39 -5.97 24.19
CA GLY A 61 14.14 -5.88 25.64
C GLY A 61 13.77 -4.48 26.16
N SER A 62 13.63 -3.45 25.30
CA SER A 62 13.21 -2.11 25.72
C SER A 62 11.72 -1.84 25.48
N LEU A 63 10.96 -1.71 26.59
CA LEU A 63 9.56 -1.32 26.58
C LEU A 63 9.44 0.19 26.88
N GLU A 64 9.23 1.02 25.87
CA GLU A 64 8.64 2.33 26.09
C GLU A 64 7.12 2.24 26.04
N LYS A 65 6.50 2.65 27.13
CA LYS A 65 5.06 2.64 27.35
C LYS A 65 4.53 3.96 26.81
N GLU A 66 3.75 3.95 25.74
CA GLU A 66 2.77 5.03 25.55
C GLU A 66 1.41 4.56 26.07
N PRO A 67 0.82 5.26 27.06
CA PRO A 67 -0.49 4.93 27.57
C PRO A 67 -1.54 5.13 26.47
N PHE A 68 -2.29 4.08 26.12
CA PHE A 68 -3.61 4.25 25.53
C PHE A 68 -4.59 4.69 26.63
N LEU A 69 -4.49 5.95 27.05
CA LEU A 69 -5.57 6.60 27.77
C LEU A 69 -6.61 7.06 26.76
N ARG A 70 -7.59 6.20 26.49
CA ARG A 70 -8.90 6.66 26.05
C ARG A 70 -9.88 6.40 27.19
N GLU A 71 -9.84 7.25 28.19
CA GLU A 71 -10.99 7.50 29.07
C GLU A 71 -12.05 8.20 28.19
N GLU A 72 -13.08 7.46 27.78
CA GLU A 72 -14.47 7.51 28.29
C GLU A 72 -15.31 8.53 27.50
N PRO A 73 -16.65 8.52 27.58
CA PRO A 73 -17.61 7.41 27.54
C PRO A 73 -18.52 7.46 26.29
#